data_AF-A0A4D6HA81-F1
#
_entry.id   AF-A0A4D6HA81-F1
#
_cell.length_a   1.000
_cell.length_b   1.000
_cell.length_c   1.000
_cell.angle_alpha   90.00
_cell.angle_beta   90.00
_cell.angle_gamma   90.00
#
_symmetry.space_group_name_H-M   'P 1'
#
loop_
_entity.id
_entity.type
_entity.pdbx_description
1 polymer ?
#
loop_
_entity_poly.entity_id
_entity_poly.type
_entity_poly.pdbx_seq_one_letter_code
_entity_poly.pdbx_strand_id
1 'polypeptide(L)'
;MFEQFSRGYYLGRLYVEPQDEGSPAMCREQYEQVSTQLYAEETGVSRTDLPLVMKLGTRHFPVHGEGGVPADTLAVPPEIVDADSRIRNPPALREVFLAKADRAVQLLDIEASVPGQTGI
;
A
#
# COMPACT_ATOMS: atom_id res chain seq x y z
N MET A 1 8.33 1.68 -10.64
CA MET A 1 9.62 1.71 -9.92
C MET A 1 9.47 2.55 -8.66
N PHE A 2 9.94 2.07 -7.50
CA PHE A 2 9.89 2.77 -6.22
C PHE A 2 11.28 3.30 -5.87
N GLU A 3 11.37 4.53 -5.37
CA GLU A 3 12.62 5.21 -5.04
C GLU A 3 12.66 5.57 -3.55
N GLN A 4 13.84 5.59 -2.95
CA GLN A 4 13.97 5.98 -1.54
C GLN A 4 13.64 7.48 -1.39
N PHE A 5 12.54 7.78 -0.71
CA PHE A 5 12.09 9.15 -0.47
C PHE A 5 12.42 9.63 0.93
N SER A 6 12.32 8.74 1.91
CA SER A 6 12.52 9.07 3.32
C SER A 6 12.97 7.86 4.12
N ARG A 7 13.40 8.10 5.37
CA ARG A 7 13.84 7.04 6.28
C ARG A 7 12.80 5.94 6.51
N GLY A 8 11.51 6.24 6.35
CA GLY A 8 10.42 5.27 6.53
C GLY A 8 9.61 4.94 5.27
N TYR A 9 9.89 5.58 4.13
CA TYR A 9 9.05 5.45 2.93
C TYR A 9 9.86 5.44 1.64
N TYR A 10 9.41 4.59 0.72
CA TYR A 10 9.70 4.71 -0.70
C TYR A 10 8.57 5.47 -1.40
N LEU A 11 8.88 6.19 -2.47
CA LEU A 11 7.92 6.88 -3.34
C LEU A 11 7.87 6.14 -4.67
N GLY A 12 6.65 5.83 -5.13
CA GLY A 12 6.40 5.30 -6.46
C GLY A 12 5.25 6.05 -7.13
N ARG A 13 5.05 5.77 -8.41
CA ARG A 13 3.87 6.25 -9.15
C ARG A 13 3.11 5.06 -9.69
N LEU A 14 1.83 4.98 -9.36
CA LEU A 14 0.91 3.94 -9.84
C LEU A 14 -0.38 4.58 -10.35
N TYR A 15 -1.02 3.95 -11.33
CA TYR A 15 -2.39 4.28 -11.71
C TYR A 15 -3.33 3.84 -10.60
N VAL A 16 -4.07 4.78 -10.02
CA VAL A 16 -5.07 4.46 -9.01
C VAL A 16 -6.41 4.25 -9.68
N GLU A 17 -6.98 3.07 -9.50
CA GLU A 17 -8.26 2.65 -10.05
C GLU A 17 -9.20 2.22 -8.91
N PRO A 18 -10.48 2.65 -8.92
CA PRO A 18 -11.47 2.15 -7.98
C PRO A 18 -11.78 0.68 -8.27
N GLN A 19 -11.85 -0.13 -7.23
CA GLN A 19 -12.32 -1.50 -7.28
C GLN A 19 -13.46 -1.63 -6.26
N ASP A 20 -14.66 -1.99 -6.74
CA ASP A 20 -15.86 -2.09 -5.91
C ASP A 20 -15.75 -3.17 -4.82
N GLU A 21 -14.94 -4.20 -5.03
CA GLU A 21 -14.86 -5.36 -4.16
C GLU A 21 -13.41 -5.73 -3.81
N GLY A 22 -13.14 -5.95 -2.53
CA GLY A 22 -11.86 -6.50 -2.06
C GLY A 22 -10.95 -5.52 -1.32
N SER A 23 -9.87 -6.07 -0.77
CA SER A 23 -8.82 -5.28 -0.13
C SER A 23 -7.99 -4.55 -1.19
N PRO A 24 -7.34 -3.42 -0.84
CA PRO A 24 -6.41 -2.76 -1.75
C PRO A 24 -5.39 -3.73 -2.32
N ALA A 25 -5.18 -3.67 -3.63
CA ALA A 25 -4.37 -4.64 -4.35
C ALA A 25 -3.53 -3.97 -5.44
N MET A 26 -2.38 -4.58 -5.71
CA MET A 26 -1.55 -4.24 -6.86
C MET A 26 -1.26 -5.50 -7.67
N CYS A 27 -0.76 -5.31 -8.89
CA CYS A 27 -0.33 -6.43 -9.73
C CYS A 27 0.57 -7.41 -8.96
N ARG A 28 0.19 -8.69 -8.95
CA ARG A 28 0.89 -9.76 -8.23
C ARG A 28 2.39 -9.80 -8.50
N GLU A 29 2.79 -9.73 -9.76
CA GLU A 29 4.22 -9.82 -10.14
C GLU A 29 5.02 -8.67 -9.53
N GLN A 30 4.47 -7.45 -9.54
CA GLN A 30 5.11 -6.30 -8.91
C GLN A 30 5.11 -6.39 -7.39
N TYR A 31 4.04 -6.91 -6.78
CA TYR A 31 3.98 -7.16 -5.35
C TYR A 31 5.12 -8.09 -4.92
N GLU A 32 5.29 -9.22 -5.61
CA GLU A 32 6.33 -10.22 -5.31
C GLU A 32 7.74 -9.63 -5.50
N GLN A 33 7.94 -8.83 -6.57
CA GLN A 33 9.21 -8.13 -6.82
C GLN A 33 9.53 -7.12 -5.71
N VAL A 34 8.57 -6.29 -5.32
CA VAL A 34 8.73 -5.26 -4.28
C VAL A 34 8.94 -5.90 -2.91
N SER A 35 8.17 -6.94 -2.58
CA SER A 35 8.32 -7.67 -1.33
C SER A 35 9.71 -8.32 -1.22
N THR A 36 10.18 -8.95 -2.29
CA THR A 36 11.50 -9.57 -2.31
C THR A 36 12.62 -8.52 -2.22
N GLN A 37 12.60 -7.49 -3.06
CA GLN A 37 13.70 -6.52 -3.15
C GLN A 37 13.73 -5.54 -1.98
N LEU A 38 12.58 -5.05 -1.50
CA LEU A 38 12.54 -3.98 -0.51
C LEU A 38 12.29 -4.49 0.91
N TYR A 39 11.59 -5.60 1.10
CA TYR A 39 11.27 -6.11 2.45
C TYR A 39 12.23 -7.21 2.89
N ALA A 40 12.57 -8.15 2.01
CA ALA A 40 13.51 -9.23 2.37
C ALA A 40 14.95 -8.70 2.54
N GLU A 41 15.39 -7.76 1.69
CA GLU A 41 16.73 -7.19 1.79
C GLU A 41 16.88 -6.24 3.01
N GLU A 42 15.86 -5.45 3.36
CA GLU A 42 15.99 -4.49 4.48
C GLU A 42 15.87 -5.13 5.86
N THR A 43 15.11 -6.22 6.02
CA THR A 43 14.90 -6.84 7.34
C THR A 43 15.85 -8.00 7.63
N GLY A 44 16.57 -8.51 6.62
CA GLY A 44 17.42 -9.70 6.74
C GLY A 44 16.66 -10.98 7.14
N VAL A 45 15.34 -10.90 7.27
CA VAL A 45 14.43 -12.00 7.55
C VAL A 45 13.48 -12.03 6.36
N SER A 46 13.31 -13.19 5.73
CA SER A 46 12.38 -13.34 4.61
C SER A 46 10.92 -13.34 5.12
N ARG A 47 10.50 -12.31 5.86
CA ARG A 47 9.10 -12.10 6.26
C ARG A 47 8.32 -11.58 5.04
N THR A 48 8.16 -12.46 4.07
CA THR A 48 7.23 -12.28 2.96
C THR A 48 5.77 -12.40 3.42
N ASP A 49 5.55 -12.88 4.65
CA ASP A 49 4.23 -13.05 5.28
C ASP A 49 3.55 -11.74 5.71
N LEU A 50 4.26 -10.60 5.72
CA LEU A 50 3.65 -9.32 6.07
C LEU A 50 3.14 -8.60 4.81
N PRO A 51 1.91 -8.06 4.84
CA PRO A 51 1.39 -7.29 3.72
C PRO A 51 2.20 -6.00 3.55
N LEU A 52 2.34 -5.55 2.30
CA LEU A 52 2.95 -4.25 2.01
C LEU A 52 2.00 -3.15 2.47
N VAL A 53 2.47 -2.19 3.26
CA VAL A 53 1.64 -1.05 3.66
C VAL A 53 1.93 0.13 2.74
N MET A 54 0.92 0.56 1.99
CA MET A 54 1.00 1.74 1.14
C MET A 54 0.22 2.90 1.72
N LYS A 55 0.56 4.10 1.27
CA LYS A 55 -0.11 5.34 1.61
C LYS A 55 -0.45 6.10 0.34
N LEU A 56 -1.73 6.46 0.23
CA LEU A 56 -2.27 7.33 -0.81
C LEU A 56 -2.94 8.52 -0.12
N GLY A 57 -2.54 9.73 -0.50
CA GLY A 57 -3.00 10.94 0.19
C GLY A 57 -2.63 10.93 1.67
N THR A 58 -3.64 10.82 2.53
CA THR A 58 -3.49 10.77 3.99
C THR A 58 -3.73 9.39 4.60
N ARG A 59 -4.20 8.41 3.82
CA ARG A 59 -4.57 7.09 4.30
C ARG A 59 -3.45 6.09 4.09
N HIS A 60 -3.24 5.22 5.08
CA HIS A 60 -2.40 4.04 4.98
C HIS A 60 -3.30 2.81 4.91
N PHE A 61 -2.90 1.81 4.15
CA PHE A 61 -3.64 0.56 4.03
C PHE A 61 -2.71 -0.59 3.61
N PRO A 62 -3.00 -1.82 4.05
CA PRO A 62 -2.32 -3.00 3.55
C PRO A 62 -2.71 -3.24 2.08
N VAL A 63 -1.73 -3.62 1.28
CA VAL A 63 -1.86 -3.94 -0.13
C VAL A 63 -1.43 -5.38 -0.34
N HIS A 64 -2.18 -6.11 -1.16
CA HIS A 64 -1.88 -7.48 -1.54
C HIS A 64 -1.57 -7.60 -3.04
N GLY A 65 -0.88 -8.67 -3.42
CA GLY A 65 -0.64 -8.99 -4.82
C GLY A 65 -1.83 -9.75 -5.42
N GLU A 66 -2.51 -9.16 -6.38
CA GLU A 66 -3.64 -9.77 -7.09
C GLU A 66 -3.36 -9.88 -8.59
N GLY A 67 -3.68 -11.04 -9.18
CA GLY A 67 -3.40 -11.33 -10.59
C GLY A 67 -4.36 -10.66 -11.58
N GLY A 68 -5.50 -10.16 -11.10
CA GLY A 68 -6.46 -9.41 -11.92
C GLY A 68 -6.10 -7.93 -12.10
N VAL A 69 -5.16 -7.41 -11.31
CA VAL A 69 -4.79 -6.00 -11.31
C VAL A 69 -3.72 -5.72 -12.39
N PRO A 70 -3.93 -4.74 -13.28
CA PRO A 70 -2.96 -4.41 -14.32
C PRO A 70 -1.60 -3.99 -13.77
N ALA A 71 -0.57 -4.12 -14.61
CA ALA A 71 0.75 -3.58 -14.29
C ALA A 71 0.70 -2.07 -14.04
N ASP A 72 1.58 -1.60 -13.15
CA ASP A 72 1.63 -0.24 -12.61
C ASP A 72 0.29 0.30 -12.07
N THR A 73 -0.67 -0.56 -11.72
CA THR A 73 -1.98 -0.17 -11.15
C THR A 73 -2.09 -0.56 -9.68
N LEU A 74 -2.70 0.35 -8.92
CA LEU A 74 -3.16 0.17 -7.56
C LEU A 74 -4.69 0.22 -7.55
N ALA A 75 -5.30 -0.96 -7.37
CA ALA A 75 -6.73 -1.10 -7.15
C ALA A 75 -7.04 -0.77 -5.69
N VAL A 76 -7.93 0.19 -5.47
CA VAL A 76 -8.36 0.58 -4.12
C VAL A 76 -9.87 0.71 -4.05
N PRO A 77 -10.49 0.49 -2.88
CA PRO A 77 -11.90 0.80 -2.67
C PRO A 77 -12.23 2.25 -3.05
N PRO A 78 -13.44 2.52 -3.60
CA PRO A 78 -13.85 3.86 -4.02
C PRO A 78 -13.72 4.89 -2.89
N GLU A 79 -13.98 4.49 -1.64
CA GLU A 79 -13.82 5.34 -0.46
C GLU A 79 -12.41 5.93 -0.29
N ILE A 80 -11.36 5.24 -0.75
CA ILE A 80 -9.98 5.73 -0.70
C ILE A 80 -9.73 6.72 -1.83
N VAL A 81 -10.30 6.46 -3.01
CA VAL A 81 -10.25 7.37 -4.15
C VAL A 81 -10.96 8.67 -3.83
N ASP A 82 -12.18 8.59 -3.29
CA ASP A 82 -13.02 9.73 -2.92
C ASP A 82 -12.38 10.59 -1.80
N ALA A 83 -11.64 9.95 -0.90
CA ALA A 83 -10.93 10.65 0.17
C ALA A 83 -9.73 11.47 -0.33
N ASP A 84 -9.12 11.10 -1.46
CA ASP A 84 -8.08 11.91 -2.09
C ASP A 84 -8.71 12.83 -3.13
N SER A 85 -8.99 14.07 -2.73
CA SER A 85 -9.62 15.09 -3.59
C SER A 85 -8.82 15.41 -4.87
N ARG A 86 -7.58 14.92 -5.02
CA ARG A 86 -6.81 15.08 -6.24
C ARG A 86 -7.25 14.09 -7.31
N ILE A 87 -7.86 12.95 -6.96
CA ILE A 87 -8.35 11.94 -7.90
C ILE A 87 -9.80 12.26 -8.30
N ARG A 88 -9.97 12.98 -9.42
CA ARG A 88 -11.29 13.34 -9.94
C ARG A 88 -11.79 12.47 -11.10
N ASN A 89 -10.89 11.81 -11.82
CA ASN A 89 -11.21 11.00 -12.99
C ASN A 89 -10.27 9.78 -13.05
N PRO A 90 -10.56 8.71 -12.29
CA PRO A 90 -9.79 7.48 -12.35
C PRO A 90 -10.03 6.72 -13.69
N PRO A 91 -9.07 5.89 -14.14
CA PRO A 91 -7.75 5.63 -13.54
C PRO A 91 -6.80 6.82 -13.71
N ALA A 92 -6.11 7.21 -12.63
CA ALA A 92 -5.22 8.37 -12.63
C ALA A 92 -3.85 8.03 -12.05
N LEU A 93 -2.77 8.47 -12.71
CA LEU A 93 -1.41 8.29 -12.21
C LEU A 93 -1.19 9.13 -10.95
N ARG A 94 -0.84 8.48 -9.83
CA ARG A 94 -0.63 9.13 -8.53
C ARG A 94 0.64 8.67 -7.86
N GLU A 95 1.19 9.59 -7.08
CA GLU A 95 2.24 9.33 -6.13
C GLU A 95 1.69 8.49 -4.97
N VAL A 96 2.33 7.35 -4.76
CA VAL A 96 2.03 6.41 -3.68
C VAL A 96 3.29 6.25 -2.83
N PHE A 97 3.13 6.24 -1.52
CA PHE A 97 4.24 5.99 -0.62
C PHE A 97 4.16 4.57 -0.10
N LEU A 98 5.19 3.78 -0.34
CA LEU A 98 5.33 2.45 0.23
C LEU A 98 6.08 2.57 1.55
N ALA A 99 5.50 2.12 2.65
CA ALA A 99 6.18 2.03 3.92
C ALA A 99 7.31 1.00 3.83
N LYS A 100 8.47 1.33 4.40
CA LYS A 100 9.54 0.36 4.65
C LYS A 100 9.07 -0.69 5.65
N ALA A 101 9.69 -1.87 5.65
CA ALA A 101 9.25 -3.01 6.45
C ALA A 101 9.09 -2.71 7.95
N ASP A 102 10.06 -2.02 8.57
CA ASP A 102 9.97 -1.60 9.98
C ASP A 102 8.78 -0.65 10.23
N ARG A 103 8.56 0.29 9.30
CA ARG A 103 7.44 1.23 9.37
C ARG A 103 6.10 0.53 9.15
N ALA A 104 6.04 -0.46 8.26
CA ALA A 104 4.85 -1.25 8.01
C ALA A 104 4.45 -2.07 9.24
N VAL A 105 5.40 -2.70 9.92
CA VAL A 105 5.14 -3.40 11.18
C VAL A 105 4.54 -2.46 12.22
N GLN A 106 5.11 -1.26 12.39
CA GLN A 106 4.55 -0.27 13.32
C GLN A 106 3.13 0.15 12.94
N LEU A 107 2.84 0.36 11.66
CA LEU A 107 1.50 0.76 11.21
C LEU A 107 0.47 -0.35 11.44
N LEU A 108 0.83 -1.60 11.12
CA LEU A 108 -0.01 -2.77 11.36
C LEU A 108 -0.25 -3.03 12.86
N ASP A 109 0.78 -2.82 13.69
CA ASP A 109 0.65 -2.94 15.14
C ASP A 109 -0.29 -1.87 15.70
N ILE A 110 -0.19 -0.62 15.23
CA ILE A 110 -1.11 0.46 15.61
C ILE A 110 -2.54 0.11 15.21
N GLU A 111 -2.78 -0.36 13.96
CA GLU A 111 -4.11 -0.78 13.50
C GLU A 111 -4.66 -1.96 14.32
N ALA A 112 -3.83 -2.95 14.65
CA ALA A 112 -4.22 -4.08 15.51
C ALA A 112 -4.45 -3.66 16.97
N SER A 113 -3.75 -2.62 17.43
CA SER A 113 -3.83 -2.04 18.76
C SER A 113 -4.90 -0.94 18.89
N VAL A 114 -5.76 -0.76 17.88
CA VAL A 114 -7.04 -0.02 18.03
C VAL A 114 -8.23 -0.98 18.28
N PRO A 115 -8.30 -1.79 19.36
CA PRO A 115 -9.56 -2.36 19.78
C PRO A 115 -10.37 -1.25 20.45
N GLY A 116 -11.35 -0.69 19.73
CA GLY A 116 -12.50 0.02 20.30
C GLY A 116 -12.20 1.20 21.26
N GLN A 117 -12.16 2.41 20.73
CA GLN A 117 -12.78 3.54 21.43
C GLN A 117 -14.30 3.40 21.20
N THR A 118 -15.22 3.30 22.15
CA THR A 118 -15.22 3.65 23.59
C THR A 118 -16.45 2.99 24.22
N GLY A 119 -16.26 2.29 25.34
CA GLY A 119 -17.23 2.31 26.42
C GLY A 119 -16.81 3.39 27.41
N ILE A 120 -17.59 4.46 27.51
CA ILE A 120 -17.78 5.30 28.70
C ILE A 120 -19.21 5.83 28.70
#